data_AF-A0A328D863-F1
#
_entry.id   AF-A0A328D863-F1
#
_cell.length_a   1.000
_cell.length_b   1.000
_cell.length_c   1.000
_cell.angle_alpha   90.00
_cell.angle_beta   90.00
_cell.angle_gamma   90.00
#
_symmetry.space_group_name_H-M   'P 1'
#
loop_
_entity.id
_entity.type
_entity.pdbx_description
1 polymer ?
#
loop_
_entity_poly.entity_id
_entity_poly.type
_entity_poly.pdbx_seq_one_letter_code
_entity_poly.pdbx_strand_id
1 'polypeptide(L)'
;MEGTSRALSNTIRFVGLLGSHAIGSNPRFMATAVDLGRELVRRKIRLTYGGGNVGLQGAVASTVYNNGGRVRGFIPGYIATRGVYGPTYGAEYTVSSNYYKYFEMNHIVEAFIVLPGGIDTIEGLFTLISWASEGLHSRPIGLLNIDSYFNNLIKFLDDAVRQNFMALNQRKLFISSFFVDELLDKLEFAKAFPGPGASYEEFANPRRTPLRYEIRPFGTTNSRGHSLTNEVGLADHRDGRPRLTGGRPLLTEGGRRHLAGQATVDRWPLEVDRLSDSRGPFRCLTRWSTVCVDRLGLRIFLLIF
;
A
#
# COMPACT_ATOMS: atom_id res chain seq x y z
N MET A 1 39.28 -22.43 -15.37
CA MET A 1 38.10 -21.59 -15.68
C MET A 1 36.85 -22.39 -15.34
N GLU A 2 36.31 -22.24 -14.14
CA GLU A 2 35.01 -22.83 -13.78
C GLU A 2 33.99 -21.70 -13.65
N GLY A 3 33.29 -21.43 -14.74
CA GLY A 3 32.15 -20.52 -14.75
C GLY A 3 31.00 -21.15 -13.97
N THR A 4 30.90 -20.84 -12.68
CA THR A 4 29.72 -21.17 -11.88
C THR A 4 28.55 -20.31 -12.36
N SER A 5 27.90 -20.74 -13.44
CA SER A 5 26.63 -20.21 -13.90
C SER A 5 25.57 -20.57 -12.85
N ARG A 6 25.53 -19.75 -11.80
CA ARG A 6 24.47 -19.77 -10.80
C ARG A 6 23.24 -19.19 -11.49
N ALA A 7 22.52 -20.06 -12.20
CA ALA A 7 21.27 -19.72 -12.85
C ALA A 7 20.33 -19.12 -11.80
N LEU A 8 20.20 -17.78 -11.81
CA LEU A 8 19.22 -17.07 -11.02
C LEU A 8 17.86 -17.51 -11.56
N SER A 9 17.21 -18.44 -10.84
CA SER A 9 15.85 -18.89 -11.14
C SER A 9 14.88 -17.75 -10.81
N ASN A 10 14.85 -16.78 -11.72
CA ASN A 10 14.01 -15.60 -11.67
C ASN A 10 12.52 -15.97 -11.84
N THR A 11 12.25 -17.18 -12.36
CA THR A 11 10.94 -17.83 -12.41
C THR A 11 10.14 -17.60 -11.13
N ILE A 12 8.91 -17.15 -11.26
CA ILE A 12 8.02 -16.98 -10.10
C ILE A 12 7.46 -18.35 -9.69
N ARG A 13 7.58 -18.69 -8.41
CA ARG A 13 7.06 -19.95 -7.85
C ARG A 13 5.76 -19.76 -7.06
N PHE A 14 5.45 -18.53 -6.67
CA PHE A 14 4.28 -18.24 -5.86
C PHE A 14 3.71 -16.84 -6.18
N VAL A 15 2.44 -16.78 -6.60
CA VAL A 15 1.71 -15.53 -6.88
C VAL A 15 0.54 -15.32 -5.93
N GLY A 16 0.29 -14.06 -5.58
CA GLY A 16 -0.90 -13.63 -4.85
C GLY A 16 -1.94 -13.07 -5.80
N LEU A 17 -3.19 -13.55 -5.72
CA LEU A 17 -4.28 -13.12 -6.58
C LEU A 17 -5.29 -12.25 -5.84
N LEU A 18 -5.49 -11.03 -6.37
CA LEU A 18 -6.60 -10.15 -6.05
C LEU A 18 -7.60 -10.13 -7.22
N GLY A 19 -8.89 -10.01 -6.95
CA GLY A 19 -9.91 -10.01 -7.99
C GLY A 19 -11.33 -10.19 -7.44
N SER A 20 -12.31 -10.04 -8.32
CA SER A 20 -13.73 -10.10 -7.94
C SER A 20 -14.22 -11.47 -7.50
N HIS A 21 -15.13 -11.47 -6.51
CA HIS A 21 -16.04 -12.57 -6.19
C HIS A 21 -17.26 -12.63 -7.13
N ALA A 22 -17.48 -11.61 -7.96
CA ALA A 22 -18.43 -11.63 -9.07
C ALA A 22 -17.74 -11.99 -10.40
N ILE A 23 -18.51 -12.43 -11.39
CA ILE A 23 -17.99 -12.80 -12.73
C ILE A 23 -17.86 -11.60 -13.69
N GLY A 24 -18.58 -10.50 -13.41
CA GLY A 24 -18.71 -9.34 -14.30
C GLY A 24 -19.63 -9.58 -15.50
N SER A 25 -20.02 -8.51 -16.19
CA SER A 25 -20.90 -8.59 -17.37
C SER A 25 -20.18 -8.97 -18.67
N ASN A 26 -18.86 -8.81 -18.72
CA ASN A 26 -18.04 -9.09 -19.89
C ASN A 26 -17.51 -10.55 -19.84
N PRO A 27 -17.89 -11.43 -20.77
CA PRO A 27 -17.44 -12.83 -20.75
C PRO A 27 -15.92 -12.98 -20.88
N ARG A 28 -15.21 -11.98 -21.43
CA ARG A 28 -13.73 -11.98 -21.47
C ARG A 28 -13.11 -12.06 -20.08
N PHE A 29 -13.73 -11.49 -19.04
CA PHE A 29 -13.21 -11.58 -17.67
C PHE A 29 -13.09 -13.03 -17.19
N MET A 30 -14.14 -13.82 -17.40
CA MET A 30 -14.16 -15.24 -17.02
C MET A 30 -13.19 -16.08 -17.87
N ALA A 31 -13.19 -15.87 -19.20
CA ALA A 31 -12.29 -16.58 -20.09
C ALA A 31 -10.81 -16.38 -19.71
N THR A 32 -10.39 -15.11 -19.55
CA THR A 32 -9.01 -14.79 -19.19
C THR A 32 -8.66 -15.23 -17.75
N ALA A 33 -9.61 -15.29 -16.82
CA ALA A 33 -9.38 -15.88 -15.49
C ALA A 33 -9.09 -17.39 -15.56
N VAL A 34 -9.80 -18.14 -16.41
CA VAL A 34 -9.50 -19.56 -16.67
C VAL A 34 -8.15 -19.73 -17.35
N ASP A 35 -7.82 -18.89 -18.35
CA ASP A 35 -6.53 -18.97 -19.04
C ASP A 35 -5.36 -18.60 -18.12
N LEU A 36 -5.54 -17.64 -17.21
CA LEU A 36 -4.58 -17.39 -16.11
C LEU A 36 -4.38 -18.64 -15.26
N GLY A 37 -5.45 -19.30 -14.83
CA GLY A 37 -5.35 -20.54 -14.04
C GLY A 37 -4.58 -21.65 -14.77
N ARG A 38 -4.83 -21.84 -16.07
CA ARG A 38 -4.10 -22.80 -16.92
C ARG A 38 -2.62 -22.46 -17.03
N GLU A 39 -2.30 -21.19 -17.25
CA GLU A 39 -0.92 -20.74 -17.45
C GLU A 39 -0.09 -20.83 -16.16
N LEU A 40 -0.68 -20.54 -15.00
CA LEU A 40 -0.05 -20.77 -13.70
C LEU A 40 0.30 -22.25 -13.51
N VAL A 41 -0.59 -23.18 -13.87
CA VAL A 41 -0.31 -24.63 -13.81
C VAL A 41 0.80 -25.02 -14.80
N ARG A 42 0.73 -24.54 -16.05
CA ARG A 42 1.75 -24.80 -17.09
C ARG A 42 3.15 -24.39 -16.64
N ARG A 43 3.26 -23.22 -16.00
CA ARG A 43 4.50 -22.67 -15.44
C ARG A 43 4.85 -23.23 -14.04
N LYS A 44 4.04 -24.13 -13.47
CA LYS A 44 4.19 -24.73 -12.13
C LYS A 44 4.19 -23.70 -10.98
N ILE A 45 3.50 -22.59 -11.18
CA ILE A 45 3.36 -21.49 -10.22
C ILE A 45 2.27 -21.83 -9.21
N ARG A 46 2.58 -21.61 -7.93
CA ARG A 46 1.65 -21.83 -6.81
C ARG A 46 0.81 -20.58 -6.58
N LEU A 47 -0.44 -20.76 -6.21
CA LEU A 47 -1.41 -19.68 -6.05
C LEU A 47 -1.74 -19.45 -4.58
N THR A 48 -1.83 -18.17 -4.17
CA THR A 48 -2.55 -17.77 -2.96
C THR A 48 -3.59 -16.71 -3.28
N TYR A 49 -4.72 -16.72 -2.59
CA TYR A 49 -5.83 -15.82 -2.87
C TYR A 49 -6.79 -15.68 -1.67
N GLY A 50 -7.89 -14.93 -1.83
CA GLY A 50 -8.87 -14.62 -0.76
C GLY A 50 -9.83 -15.74 -0.34
N GLY A 51 -9.58 -17.01 -0.69
CA GLY A 51 -10.33 -18.18 -0.20
C GLY A 51 -11.73 -18.43 -0.78
N GLY A 52 -12.45 -17.41 -1.26
CA GLY A 52 -13.80 -17.60 -1.82
C GLY A 52 -13.85 -18.57 -3.03
N ASN A 53 -14.94 -19.29 -3.22
CA ASN A 53 -15.05 -20.28 -4.32
C ASN A 53 -15.79 -19.76 -5.57
N VAL A 54 -16.12 -18.47 -5.61
CA VAL A 54 -16.94 -17.80 -6.66
C VAL A 54 -16.18 -16.70 -7.39
N GLY A 55 -16.74 -16.26 -8.53
CA GLY A 55 -16.23 -15.13 -9.31
C GLY A 55 -14.94 -15.42 -10.07
N LEU A 56 -14.23 -14.36 -10.45
CA LEU A 56 -12.95 -14.48 -11.15
C LEU A 56 -11.88 -15.14 -10.26
N GLN A 57 -11.86 -14.84 -8.96
CA GLN A 57 -10.98 -15.51 -8.01
C GLN A 57 -11.26 -17.02 -7.93
N GLY A 58 -12.54 -17.41 -7.79
CA GLY A 58 -12.94 -18.82 -7.79
C GLY A 58 -12.62 -19.53 -9.11
N ALA A 59 -12.71 -18.84 -10.24
CA ALA A 59 -12.35 -19.39 -11.56
C ALA A 59 -10.85 -19.70 -11.69
N VAL A 60 -9.96 -18.78 -11.28
CA VAL A 60 -8.51 -19.07 -11.26
C VAL A 60 -8.21 -20.18 -10.27
N ALA A 61 -8.74 -20.09 -9.05
CA ALA A 61 -8.43 -21.04 -7.97
C ALA A 61 -8.90 -22.47 -8.28
N SER A 62 -10.13 -22.64 -8.78
CA SER A 62 -10.63 -23.94 -9.25
C SER A 62 -9.83 -24.48 -10.42
N THR A 63 -9.46 -23.63 -11.40
CA THR A 63 -8.65 -24.06 -12.55
C THR A 63 -7.27 -24.54 -12.11
N VAL A 64 -6.60 -23.81 -11.21
CA VAL A 64 -5.28 -24.24 -10.68
C VAL A 64 -5.41 -25.53 -9.87
N TYR A 65 -6.39 -25.61 -8.96
CA TYR A 65 -6.59 -26.77 -8.07
C TYR A 65 -6.95 -28.05 -8.84
N ASN A 66 -7.95 -27.98 -9.73
CA ASN A 66 -8.46 -29.13 -10.47
C ASN A 66 -7.43 -29.70 -11.48
N ASN A 67 -6.43 -28.91 -11.89
CA ASN A 67 -5.33 -29.34 -12.75
C ASN A 67 -4.05 -29.69 -11.93
N GLY A 68 -4.19 -29.98 -10.63
CA GLY A 68 -3.10 -30.47 -9.77
C GLY A 68 -2.12 -29.39 -9.27
N GLY A 69 -2.42 -28.12 -9.50
CA GLY A 69 -1.67 -26.99 -8.95
C GLY A 69 -1.90 -26.80 -7.45
N ARG A 70 -0.96 -26.15 -6.77
CA ARG A 70 -1.05 -25.89 -5.32
C ARG A 70 -1.68 -24.53 -5.05
N VAL A 71 -2.83 -24.53 -4.39
CA VAL A 71 -3.59 -23.32 -4.00
C VAL A 71 -3.65 -23.17 -2.48
N ARG A 72 -3.58 -21.92 -2.00
CA ARG A 72 -3.85 -21.52 -0.61
C ARG A 72 -4.91 -20.42 -0.58
N GLY A 73 -5.99 -20.61 0.16
CA GLY A 73 -7.02 -19.59 0.39
C GLY A 73 -6.87 -18.98 1.77
N PHE A 74 -6.79 -17.66 1.87
CA PHE A 74 -6.83 -16.93 3.14
C PHE A 74 -8.19 -16.26 3.29
N ILE A 75 -9.00 -16.75 4.22
CA ILE A 75 -10.38 -16.30 4.44
C ILE A 75 -10.53 -15.63 5.82
N PRO A 76 -11.05 -14.39 5.91
CA PRO A 76 -11.35 -13.79 7.21
C PRO A 76 -12.41 -14.59 7.97
N GLY A 77 -12.19 -14.82 9.27
CA GLY A 77 -13.08 -15.65 10.09
C GLY A 77 -14.54 -15.20 10.09
N TYR A 78 -14.80 -13.89 10.01
CA TYR A 78 -16.16 -13.34 9.91
C TYR A 78 -16.85 -13.59 8.55
N ILE A 79 -16.12 -13.94 7.51
CA ILE A 79 -16.67 -14.35 6.21
C ILE A 79 -16.92 -15.86 6.21
N ALA A 80 -15.95 -16.64 6.73
CA ALA A 80 -16.06 -18.09 6.88
C ALA A 80 -17.29 -18.49 7.72
N THR A 81 -17.47 -17.87 8.91
CA THR A 81 -18.61 -18.17 9.79
C THR A 81 -19.98 -17.78 9.21
N ARG A 82 -20.02 -16.86 8.25
CA ARG A 82 -21.26 -16.45 7.57
C ARG A 82 -21.66 -17.38 6.41
N GLY A 83 -20.80 -18.33 6.01
CA GLY A 83 -21.08 -19.25 4.90
C GLY A 83 -21.31 -18.56 3.55
N VAL A 84 -20.73 -17.36 3.35
CA VAL A 84 -20.94 -16.54 2.12
C VAL A 84 -20.44 -17.25 0.87
N TYR A 85 -19.43 -18.10 1.03
CA TYR A 85 -18.83 -18.90 -0.04
C TYR A 85 -18.96 -20.39 0.31
N GLY A 86 -18.97 -21.23 -0.72
CA GLY A 86 -18.76 -22.67 -0.55
C GLY A 86 -17.28 -23.01 -0.31
N PRO A 87 -16.92 -24.29 -0.32
CA PRO A 87 -15.59 -24.77 0.07
C PRO A 87 -14.45 -24.09 -0.71
N THR A 88 -13.43 -23.64 0.02
CA THR A 88 -12.18 -23.08 -0.55
C THR A 88 -11.48 -24.10 -1.46
N TYR A 89 -10.93 -23.63 -2.58
CA TYR A 89 -10.06 -24.46 -3.42
C TYR A 89 -8.63 -24.51 -2.85
N GLY A 90 -8.15 -25.71 -2.54
CA GLY A 90 -6.83 -25.92 -1.95
C GLY A 90 -6.84 -25.87 -0.41
N ALA A 91 -5.72 -25.46 0.18
CA ALA A 91 -5.59 -25.35 1.64
C ALA A 91 -6.20 -24.04 2.14
N GLU A 92 -7.20 -24.12 3.02
CA GLU A 92 -7.82 -22.96 3.66
C GLU A 92 -7.05 -22.54 4.92
N TYR A 93 -6.91 -21.23 5.11
CA TYR A 93 -6.31 -20.59 6.28
C TYR A 93 -7.23 -19.47 6.77
N THR A 94 -7.78 -19.62 7.96
CA THR A 94 -8.62 -18.58 8.59
C THR A 94 -7.75 -17.47 9.17
N VAL A 95 -8.07 -16.22 8.85
CA VAL A 95 -7.36 -15.02 9.37
C VAL A 95 -8.31 -14.10 10.13
N SER A 96 -7.76 -13.22 10.97
CA SER A 96 -8.56 -12.32 11.81
C SER A 96 -9.22 -11.16 11.04
N SER A 97 -8.63 -10.69 9.93
CA SER A 97 -9.18 -9.58 9.13
C SER A 97 -8.66 -9.57 7.68
N ASN A 98 -9.23 -8.70 6.83
CA ASN A 98 -8.71 -8.42 5.48
C ASN A 98 -7.26 -7.90 5.50
N TYR A 99 -6.86 -7.12 6.50
CA TYR A 99 -5.47 -6.67 6.65
C TYR A 99 -4.53 -7.88 6.82
N TYR A 100 -4.87 -8.80 7.75
CA TYR A 100 -4.06 -10.00 7.98
C TYR A 100 -4.09 -10.96 6.77
N LYS A 101 -5.19 -11.02 6.02
CA LYS A 101 -5.28 -11.73 4.73
C LYS A 101 -4.17 -11.30 3.77
N TYR A 102 -4.04 -9.99 3.52
CA TYR A 102 -2.99 -9.47 2.63
C TYR A 102 -1.59 -9.58 3.25
N PHE A 103 -1.47 -9.46 4.58
CA PHE A 103 -0.20 -9.60 5.31
C PHE A 103 0.37 -11.01 5.12
N GLU A 104 -0.42 -12.05 5.38
CA GLU A 104 -0.01 -13.46 5.19
C GLU A 104 0.30 -13.75 3.71
N MET A 105 -0.54 -13.28 2.78
CA MET A 105 -0.26 -13.39 1.35
C MET A 105 1.07 -12.72 0.96
N ASN A 106 1.35 -11.51 1.46
CA ASN A 106 2.60 -10.79 1.19
C ASN A 106 3.83 -11.57 1.68
N HIS A 107 3.77 -12.31 2.79
CA HIS A 107 4.92 -13.08 3.28
C HIS A 107 5.30 -14.26 2.37
N ILE A 108 4.33 -14.85 1.65
CA ILE A 108 4.56 -16.10 0.89
C ILE A 108 4.73 -15.92 -0.62
N VAL A 109 4.34 -14.77 -1.18
CA VAL A 109 4.37 -14.54 -2.64
C VAL A 109 5.66 -13.86 -3.10
N GLU A 110 5.96 -14.04 -4.38
CA GLU A 110 7.07 -13.36 -5.07
C GLU A 110 6.55 -12.24 -6.00
N ALA A 111 5.27 -12.28 -6.39
CA ALA A 111 4.57 -11.26 -7.15
C ALA A 111 3.05 -11.28 -6.85
N PHE A 112 2.35 -10.19 -7.17
CA PHE A 112 0.89 -10.13 -7.13
C PHE A 112 0.29 -10.00 -8.54
N ILE A 113 -0.89 -10.56 -8.74
CA ILE A 113 -1.73 -10.43 -9.93
C ILE A 113 -3.10 -9.92 -9.49
N VAL A 114 -3.61 -8.90 -10.18
CA VAL A 114 -4.89 -8.25 -9.91
C VAL A 114 -5.77 -8.40 -11.14
N LEU A 115 -6.89 -9.09 -10.97
CA LEU A 115 -7.98 -9.18 -11.94
C LEU A 115 -8.99 -8.05 -11.70
N PRO A 116 -9.83 -7.71 -12.70
CA PRO A 116 -10.96 -6.81 -12.53
C PRO A 116 -11.83 -7.14 -11.30
N GLY A 117 -12.28 -6.12 -10.59
CA GLY A 117 -13.08 -6.30 -9.38
C GLY A 117 -13.47 -5.00 -8.68
N GLY A 118 -14.47 -5.11 -7.80
CA GLY A 118 -15.06 -3.98 -7.09
C GLY A 118 -14.20 -3.46 -5.94
N ILE A 119 -14.84 -2.72 -5.02
CA ILE A 119 -14.18 -2.01 -3.92
C ILE A 119 -13.22 -2.90 -3.13
N ASP A 120 -13.57 -4.14 -2.77
CA ASP A 120 -12.68 -5.04 -2.02
C ASP A 120 -11.37 -5.39 -2.77
N THR A 121 -11.42 -5.46 -4.11
CA THR A 121 -10.23 -5.70 -4.94
C THR A 121 -9.35 -4.46 -5.00
N ILE A 122 -9.97 -3.28 -5.07
CA ILE A 122 -9.30 -1.98 -5.11
C ILE A 122 -8.70 -1.62 -3.74
N GLU A 123 -9.39 -1.93 -2.65
CA GLU A 123 -8.88 -1.84 -1.27
C GLU A 123 -7.61 -2.65 -1.10
N GLY A 124 -7.67 -3.96 -1.37
CA GLY A 124 -6.51 -4.84 -1.28
C GLY A 124 -5.35 -4.42 -2.19
N LEU A 125 -5.64 -3.91 -3.38
CA LEU A 125 -4.62 -3.31 -4.24
C LEU A 125 -3.97 -2.11 -3.53
N PHE A 126 -4.73 -1.09 -3.12
CA PHE A 126 -4.18 0.10 -2.47
C PHE A 126 -3.47 -0.19 -1.14
N THR A 127 -3.86 -1.24 -0.40
CA THR A 127 -3.08 -1.73 0.76
C THR A 127 -1.66 -2.14 0.34
N LEU A 128 -1.52 -2.94 -0.72
CA LEU A 128 -0.21 -3.33 -1.26
C LEU A 128 0.55 -2.13 -1.84
N ILE A 129 -0.14 -1.13 -2.40
CA ILE A 129 0.48 0.13 -2.84
C ILE A 129 1.10 0.88 -1.66
N SER A 130 0.38 1.01 -0.54
CA SER A 130 0.88 1.70 0.65
C SER A 130 2.12 0.99 1.19
N TRP A 131 2.04 -0.33 1.38
CA TRP A 131 3.17 -1.13 1.88
C TRP A 131 4.39 -1.09 0.97
N ALA A 132 4.19 -1.13 -0.35
CA ALA A 132 5.27 -0.93 -1.31
C ALA A 132 5.89 0.48 -1.22
N SER A 133 5.05 1.50 -1.04
CA SER A 133 5.46 2.90 -0.93
C SER A 133 6.22 3.20 0.37
N GLU A 134 5.87 2.50 1.45
CA GLU A 134 6.54 2.51 2.76
C GLU A 134 7.82 1.63 2.79
N GLY A 135 8.13 0.91 1.71
CA GLY A 135 9.31 0.03 1.61
C GLY A 135 9.15 -1.33 2.30
N LEU A 136 7.94 -1.70 2.74
CA LEU A 136 7.65 -2.98 3.39
C LEU A 136 7.72 -4.18 2.42
N HIS A 137 7.63 -3.94 1.10
CA HIS A 137 8.00 -4.91 0.07
C HIS A 137 8.37 -4.26 -1.27
N SER A 138 9.09 -5.01 -2.11
CA SER A 138 9.44 -4.64 -3.49
C SER A 138 8.82 -5.57 -4.55
N ARG A 139 7.88 -6.44 -4.14
CA ARG A 139 7.20 -7.41 -5.03
C ARG A 139 6.42 -6.67 -6.13
N PRO A 140 6.57 -7.06 -7.42
CA PRO A 140 5.86 -6.41 -8.51
C PRO A 140 4.36 -6.76 -8.48
N ILE A 141 3.53 -5.82 -8.92
CA ILE A 141 2.07 -5.90 -8.92
C ILE A 141 1.58 -5.84 -10.37
N GLY A 142 1.04 -6.97 -10.84
CA GLY A 142 0.55 -7.16 -12.20
C GLY A 142 -0.95 -6.86 -12.32
N LEU A 143 -1.32 -5.82 -13.06
CA LEU A 143 -2.71 -5.52 -13.43
C LEU A 143 -3.04 -6.22 -14.75
N LEU A 144 -3.89 -7.25 -14.71
CA LEU A 144 -4.35 -7.93 -15.93
C LEU A 144 -5.50 -7.11 -16.54
N ASN A 145 -5.17 -6.31 -17.54
CA ASN A 145 -5.98 -5.22 -18.07
C ASN A 145 -7.02 -5.69 -19.09
N ILE A 146 -7.85 -6.66 -18.70
CA ILE A 146 -8.85 -7.26 -19.56
C ILE A 146 -9.80 -6.18 -20.06
N ASP A 147 -9.90 -6.03 -21.38
CA ASP A 147 -10.78 -5.08 -22.06
C ASP A 147 -10.66 -3.63 -21.53
N SER A 148 -9.42 -3.19 -21.27
CA SER A 148 -9.10 -1.84 -20.78
C SER A 148 -9.64 -1.47 -19.38
N TYR A 149 -10.08 -2.46 -18.59
CA TYR A 149 -10.68 -2.23 -17.27
C TYR A 149 -9.85 -1.32 -16.33
N PHE A 150 -8.52 -1.46 -16.33
CA PHE A 150 -7.61 -0.70 -15.48
C PHE A 150 -7.12 0.62 -16.10
N ASN A 151 -7.50 0.99 -17.32
CA ASN A 151 -6.97 2.21 -17.97
C ASN A 151 -7.17 3.47 -17.13
N ASN A 152 -8.34 3.64 -16.51
CA ASN A 152 -8.63 4.79 -15.65
C ASN A 152 -7.81 4.80 -14.36
N LEU A 153 -7.52 3.61 -13.79
CA LEU A 153 -6.67 3.47 -12.61
C LEU A 153 -5.20 3.75 -12.96
N ILE A 154 -4.71 3.22 -14.07
CA ILE A 154 -3.36 3.46 -14.58
C ILE A 154 -3.17 4.97 -14.82
N LYS A 155 -4.11 5.62 -15.50
CA LYS A 155 -4.11 7.08 -15.70
C LYS A 155 -4.11 7.84 -14.36
N PHE A 156 -4.91 7.43 -13.38
CA PHE A 156 -4.93 8.05 -12.06
C PHE A 156 -3.56 7.97 -11.37
N LEU A 157 -2.87 6.82 -11.45
CA LEU A 157 -1.52 6.66 -10.91
C LEU A 157 -0.49 7.49 -11.69
N ASP A 158 -0.61 7.57 -13.01
CA ASP A 158 0.25 8.42 -13.86
C ASP A 158 0.06 9.92 -13.53
N ASP A 159 -1.17 10.37 -13.33
CA ASP A 159 -1.49 11.73 -12.89
C ASP A 159 -0.98 12.00 -11.47
N ALA A 160 -1.03 11.02 -10.55
CA ALA A 160 -0.46 11.15 -9.21
C ALA A 160 1.07 11.35 -9.26
N VAL A 161 1.79 10.63 -10.14
CA VAL A 161 3.22 10.86 -10.38
C VAL A 161 3.46 12.23 -10.99
N ARG A 162 2.70 12.62 -12.03
CA ARG A 162 2.82 13.92 -12.70
C ARG A 162 2.62 15.10 -11.74
N GLN A 163 1.75 14.95 -10.75
CA GLN A 163 1.49 15.95 -9.71
C GLN A 163 2.46 15.86 -8.51
N ASN A 164 3.40 14.91 -8.51
CA ASN A 164 4.37 14.63 -7.43
C ASN A 164 3.74 14.11 -6.12
N PHE A 165 2.60 13.42 -6.19
CA PHE A 165 2.01 12.67 -5.07
C PHE A 165 2.50 11.22 -4.97
N MET A 166 3.19 10.72 -6.01
CA MET A 166 3.79 9.38 -6.06
C MET A 166 5.17 9.45 -6.74
N ALA A 167 6.15 8.71 -6.22
CA ALA A 167 7.47 8.63 -6.83
C ALA A 167 7.48 7.72 -8.07
N LEU A 168 8.33 8.02 -9.05
CA LEU A 168 8.39 7.27 -10.31
C LEU A 168 8.82 5.80 -10.11
N ASN A 169 9.63 5.49 -9.10
CA ASN A 169 10.00 4.11 -8.77
C ASN A 169 8.83 3.31 -8.16
N GLN A 170 8.01 3.92 -7.30
CA GLN A 170 6.75 3.33 -6.83
C GLN A 170 5.84 3.01 -8.02
N ARG A 171 5.73 3.93 -8.99
CA ARG A 171 4.94 3.72 -10.21
C ARG A 171 5.44 2.55 -11.08
N LYS A 172 6.74 2.24 -11.07
CA LYS A 172 7.33 1.09 -11.81
C LYS A 172 6.95 -0.27 -11.23
N LEU A 173 6.42 -0.34 -10.01
CA LEU A 173 5.91 -1.60 -9.44
C LEU A 173 4.58 -2.04 -10.07
N PHE A 174 3.86 -1.11 -10.73
CA PHE A 174 2.63 -1.41 -11.47
C PHE A 174 2.95 -1.79 -12.91
N ILE A 175 2.80 -3.08 -13.17
CA ILE A 175 2.98 -3.68 -14.48
C ILE A 175 1.60 -4.01 -15.03
N SER A 176 1.28 -3.54 -16.23
CA SER A 176 0.03 -3.89 -16.91
C SER A 176 0.29 -4.62 -18.21
N SER A 177 -0.63 -5.54 -18.54
CA SER A 177 -0.71 -6.21 -19.83
C SER A 177 -2.15 -6.64 -20.08
N PHE A 178 -2.51 -6.77 -21.35
CA PHE A 178 -3.79 -7.34 -21.80
C PHE A 178 -3.77 -8.87 -21.86
N PHE A 179 -2.59 -9.49 -21.80
CA PHE A 179 -2.36 -10.92 -22.02
C PHE A 179 -1.69 -11.58 -20.80
N VAL A 180 -2.05 -12.84 -20.55
CA VAL A 180 -1.64 -13.58 -19.34
C VAL A 180 -0.15 -13.89 -19.34
N ASP A 181 0.36 -14.39 -20.46
CA ASP A 181 1.75 -14.75 -20.69
C ASP A 181 2.67 -13.53 -20.62
N GLU A 182 2.33 -12.46 -21.35
CA GLU A 182 3.07 -11.20 -21.32
C GLU A 182 3.09 -10.58 -19.90
N LEU A 183 1.99 -10.67 -19.15
CA LEU A 183 1.97 -10.20 -17.76
C LEU A 183 2.95 -10.99 -16.88
N LEU A 184 2.92 -12.32 -16.97
CA LEU A 184 3.78 -13.19 -16.17
C LEU A 184 5.27 -13.00 -16.53
N ASP A 185 5.60 -12.86 -17.82
CA ASP A 185 6.96 -12.59 -18.28
C ASP A 185 7.49 -11.25 -17.73
N LYS A 186 6.66 -10.19 -17.76
CA LYS A 186 7.02 -8.90 -17.17
C LYS A 186 7.20 -8.97 -15.65
N LEU A 187 6.40 -9.77 -14.95
CA LEU A 187 6.55 -9.98 -13.50
C LEU A 187 7.85 -10.73 -13.17
N GLU A 188 8.21 -11.76 -13.93
CA GLU A 188 9.50 -12.46 -13.78
C GLU A 188 10.69 -11.55 -14.08
N PHE A 189 10.59 -10.70 -15.11
CA PHE A 189 11.61 -9.69 -15.42
C PHE A 189 11.77 -8.67 -14.29
N ALA A 190 10.68 -8.13 -13.74
CA ALA A 190 10.74 -7.17 -12.64
C ALA A 190 11.24 -7.77 -11.32
N LYS A 191 10.98 -9.07 -11.09
CA LYS A 191 11.60 -9.83 -9.99
C LYS A 191 13.11 -10.04 -10.20
N ALA A 192 13.54 -10.29 -11.43
CA ALA A 192 14.95 -10.45 -11.79
C ALA A 192 15.76 -9.15 -11.65
N PHE A 193 15.15 -8.03 -12.04
CA PHE A 193 15.76 -6.71 -12.10
C PHE A 193 14.96 -5.71 -11.25
N PRO A 194 14.96 -5.85 -9.91
CA PRO A 194 14.32 -4.86 -9.04
C PRO A 194 14.98 -3.51 -9.26
N GLY A 195 14.17 -2.49 -9.53
CA GLY A 195 14.65 -1.11 -9.57
C GLY A 195 15.19 -0.67 -8.19
N PRO A 196 15.86 0.50 -8.10
CA PRO A 196 16.18 1.09 -6.80
C PRO A 196 14.90 1.20 -5.99
N GLY A 197 14.85 0.45 -4.88
CA GLY A 197 13.63 0.25 -4.10
C GLY A 197 13.07 1.56 -3.58
N ALA A 198 11.75 1.65 -3.46
CA ALA A 198 11.10 2.81 -2.86
C ALA A 198 11.61 2.98 -1.42
N SER A 199 12.26 4.11 -1.16
CA SER A 199 12.62 4.54 0.19
C SER A 199 11.55 5.46 0.74
N TYR A 200 11.31 5.39 2.04
CA TYR A 200 10.38 6.31 2.72
C TYR A 200 10.80 7.78 2.53
N GLU A 201 12.10 8.05 2.35
CA GLU A 201 12.63 9.41 2.11
C GLU A 201 12.25 9.95 0.72
N GLU A 202 12.23 9.10 -0.31
CA GLU A 202 11.79 9.44 -1.67
C GLU A 202 10.27 9.63 -1.74
N PHE A 203 9.51 8.88 -0.93
CA PHE A 203 8.08 9.11 -0.74
C PHE A 203 7.78 10.43 -0.02
N ALA A 204 8.46 10.69 1.10
CA ALA A 204 8.29 11.90 1.89
C ALA A 204 8.78 13.17 1.17
N ASN A 205 9.66 13.03 0.18
CA ASN A 205 10.14 14.14 -0.64
C ASN A 205 10.46 13.73 -2.09
N PRO A 206 9.44 13.58 -2.97
CA PRO A 206 9.61 13.13 -4.35
C PRO A 206 10.44 14.08 -5.24
N ARG A 207 10.82 15.25 -4.73
CA ARG A 207 11.63 16.26 -5.43
C ARG A 207 13.13 16.17 -5.14
N ARG A 208 13.57 15.34 -4.19
CA ARG A 208 15.00 15.21 -3.88
C ARG A 208 15.72 14.37 -4.93
N THR A 209 16.44 15.02 -5.82
CA THR A 209 17.62 14.40 -6.46
C THR A 209 18.59 13.93 -5.36
N PRO A 210 19.24 12.77 -5.51
CA PRO A 210 20.25 12.33 -4.56
C PRO A 210 21.46 13.26 -4.66
N LEU A 211 21.58 14.18 -3.69
CA LEU A 211 22.81 14.92 -3.45
C LEU A 211 23.90 13.92 -3.11
N ARG A 212 24.73 13.60 -4.12
CA ARG A 212 26.02 12.94 -3.92
C ARG A 212 26.86 13.87 -3.05
N TYR A 213 26.87 13.61 -1.74
CA TYR A 213 27.90 14.15 -0.86
C TYR A 213 29.22 13.44 -1.20
N GLU A 214 29.87 13.89 -2.28
CA GLU A 214 31.32 13.76 -2.40
C GLU A 214 31.93 14.59 -1.27
N ILE A 215 32.19 13.93 -0.13
CA ILE A 215 33.13 14.44 0.87
C ILE A 215 34.50 14.40 0.21
N ARG A 216 34.83 15.46 -0.56
CA ARG A 216 36.21 15.74 -0.93
C ARG A 216 36.90 16.27 0.32
N PRO A 217 37.88 15.55 0.90
CA PRO A 217 38.63 16.09 2.02
C PRO A 217 39.34 17.37 1.54
N PHE A 218 39.00 18.49 2.16
CA PHE A 218 39.72 19.74 1.94
C PHE A 218 41.12 19.59 2.54
N GLY A 219 42.11 19.30 1.70
CA GLY A 219 43.51 19.26 2.11
C GLY A 219 44.02 20.66 2.44
N THR A 220 43.97 21.05 3.70
CA THR A 220 44.56 22.29 4.19
C THR A 220 46.06 22.12 4.42
N THR A 221 46.86 22.40 3.39
CA THR A 221 48.31 22.59 3.56
C THR A 221 48.57 23.85 4.39
N ASN A 222 48.87 23.68 5.68
CA ASN A 222 49.10 24.81 6.58
C ASN A 222 50.60 25.15 6.62
N SER A 223 51.00 26.26 6.00
CA SER A 223 52.37 26.79 6.09
C SER A 223 52.47 27.77 7.25
N ARG A 224 53.16 27.33 8.31
CA ARG A 224 53.43 28.05 9.59
C ARG A 224 52.22 28.06 10.51
N GLY A 225 52.41 27.56 11.73
CA GLY A 225 51.33 27.34 12.68
C GLY A 225 51.10 28.51 13.61
N HIS A 226 49.92 28.52 14.23
CA HIS A 226 49.74 28.65 15.68
C HIS A 226 48.40 28.00 16.06
N SER A 227 48.31 27.43 17.26
CA SER A 227 47.10 26.78 17.77
C SER A 227 46.13 27.83 18.30
N LEU A 228 44.86 27.78 17.87
CA LEU A 228 43.74 28.45 18.54
C LEU A 228 42.53 27.51 18.57
N THR A 229 42.21 27.02 19.76
CA THR A 229 40.90 26.51 20.14
C THR A 229 39.90 27.66 20.25
N ASN A 230 38.64 27.43 19.87
CA ASN A 230 37.43 28.08 20.39
C ASN A 230 36.26 27.16 19.97
N GLU A 231 35.57 26.50 20.89
CA GLU A 231 34.53 27.03 21.80
C GLU A 231 33.26 27.51 21.09
N VAL A 232 32.12 27.01 21.57
CA VAL A 232 30.79 27.18 20.98
C VAL A 232 30.08 28.35 21.67
N GLY A 233 29.77 29.41 20.93
CA GLY A 233 29.00 30.55 21.40
C GLY A 233 27.69 30.71 20.63
N LEU A 234 26.55 30.57 21.32
CA LEU A 234 25.21 30.81 20.81
C LEU A 234 24.72 32.19 21.32
N ALA A 235 24.23 33.07 20.45
CA ALA A 235 23.63 34.34 20.87
C ALA A 235 22.48 34.82 19.96
N ASP A 236 21.47 35.38 20.60
CA ASP A 236 20.20 35.90 20.07
C ASP A 236 20.30 37.41 19.73
N HIS A 237 19.37 37.95 18.94
CA HIS A 237 19.22 39.40 18.77
C HIS A 237 17.78 39.83 18.48
N ARG A 238 17.27 40.75 19.32
CA ARG A 238 16.05 41.53 19.11
C ARG A 238 16.30 43.03 19.04
N ASP A 239 15.34 43.69 18.38
CA ASP A 239 14.85 45.06 18.53
C ASP A 239 15.66 46.29 18.04
N GLY A 240 14.93 47.13 17.29
CA GLY A 240 15.29 48.49 16.87
C GLY A 240 14.13 49.20 16.13
N ARG A 241 13.55 50.23 16.74
CA ARG A 241 12.49 51.14 16.20
C ARG A 241 13.01 52.60 16.23
N PRO A 242 12.56 53.55 15.36
CA PRO A 242 11.22 54.18 15.40
C PRO A 242 10.66 54.54 13.98
N ARG A 243 9.64 55.38 13.70
CA ARG A 243 8.76 56.26 14.53
C ARG A 243 7.27 56.21 14.09
N LEU A 244 6.63 57.32 13.64
CA LEU A 244 5.17 57.44 13.41
C LEU A 244 4.74 58.48 12.34
N THR A 245 3.72 58.12 11.56
CA THR A 245 2.58 58.90 11.01
C THR A 245 1.47 57.90 10.60
N GLY A 246 0.18 58.24 10.39
CA GLY A 246 -0.54 59.49 10.73
C GLY A 246 -1.84 59.74 9.93
N GLY A 247 -2.96 59.02 10.20
CA GLY A 247 -4.26 59.31 9.56
C GLY A 247 -5.40 58.28 9.84
N ARG A 248 -6.62 58.79 10.08
CA ARG A 248 -7.94 58.10 10.14
C ARG A 248 -8.99 59.02 9.47
N PRO A 249 -10.04 58.50 8.82
CA PRO A 249 -11.34 58.20 9.47
C PRO A 249 -11.85 56.76 9.14
N LEU A 250 -12.65 56.02 9.91
CA LEU A 250 -13.86 56.27 10.72
C LEU A 250 -15.17 56.27 9.88
N LEU A 251 -15.96 55.19 10.00
CA LEU A 251 -17.43 55.14 9.84
C LEU A 251 -17.99 53.84 10.47
N THR A 252 -19.26 53.87 10.89
CA THR A 252 -19.96 52.84 11.71
C THR A 252 -21.44 52.70 11.30
N GLU A 253 -22.16 51.74 11.91
CA GLU A 253 -23.59 51.41 11.78
C GLU A 253 -23.98 50.56 10.54
N GLY A 254 -24.94 49.62 10.60
CA GLY A 254 -25.76 49.07 11.70
C GLY A 254 -26.83 48.07 11.20
N GLY A 255 -27.64 47.45 12.08
CA GLY A 255 -28.99 46.94 11.67
C GLY A 255 -29.30 45.42 11.58
N ARG A 256 -29.46 44.76 12.73
CA ARG A 256 -30.39 43.65 13.11
C ARG A 256 -31.20 42.80 12.08
N ARG A 257 -31.12 41.46 12.33
CA ARG A 257 -32.18 40.41 12.44
C ARG A 257 -32.98 39.92 11.20
N HIS A 258 -33.02 38.58 11.07
CA HIS A 258 -34.25 37.81 10.80
C HIS A 258 -34.30 36.52 11.66
N LEU A 259 -35.51 36.01 11.89
CA LEU A 259 -35.83 34.81 12.68
C LEU A 259 -36.47 33.73 11.80
N ALA A 260 -35.97 32.51 11.88
CA ALA A 260 -36.63 31.23 11.58
C ALA A 260 -35.67 30.12 12.07
N GLY A 261 -36.07 28.95 12.56
CA GLY A 261 -37.38 28.39 12.92
C GLY A 261 -37.08 26.99 13.48
N GLN A 262 -37.73 26.57 14.57
CA GLN A 262 -37.35 25.33 15.26
C GLN A 262 -37.82 24.07 14.51
N ALA A 263 -36.94 23.07 14.44
CA ALA A 263 -37.32 21.66 14.31
C ALA A 263 -36.34 20.82 15.15
N THR A 264 -36.89 20.04 16.09
CA THR A 264 -36.15 19.18 17.02
C THR A 264 -35.81 17.83 16.41
N VAL A 265 -34.65 17.27 16.77
CA VAL A 265 -34.34 15.84 16.60
C VAL A 265 -33.85 15.31 17.94
N ASP A 266 -34.38 14.17 18.35
CA ASP A 266 -34.33 13.69 19.72
C ASP A 266 -32.94 13.23 20.19
N ARG A 267 -32.66 13.46 21.49
CA ARG A 267 -31.56 12.82 22.20
C ARG A 267 -32.00 11.45 22.71
N TRP A 268 -31.37 10.40 22.22
CA TRP A 268 -31.24 9.16 22.98
C TRP A 268 -29.93 9.19 23.79
N PRO A 269 -29.95 8.94 25.11
CA PRO A 269 -28.74 8.88 25.92
C PRO A 269 -28.07 7.51 25.75
N LEU A 270 -26.76 7.50 25.47
CA LEU A 270 -25.94 6.31 25.66
C LEU A 270 -25.47 6.25 27.10
N GLU A 271 -26.03 5.33 27.85
CA GLU A 271 -25.66 4.98 29.21
C GLU A 271 -24.29 4.28 29.20
N VAL A 272 -23.38 4.70 30.09
CA VAL A 272 -21.98 4.22 30.10
C VAL A 272 -21.82 3.18 31.18
N ASP A 273 -22.04 1.91 30.83
CA ASP A 273 -21.72 0.80 31.71
C ASP A 273 -20.21 0.52 31.73
N ARG A 274 -19.63 0.56 32.93
CA ARG A 274 -18.22 0.24 33.17
C ARG A 274 -18.06 -1.26 33.34
N LEU A 275 -17.31 -1.91 32.45
CA LEU A 275 -16.79 -3.26 32.70
C LEU A 275 -15.26 -3.29 32.78
N SER A 276 -14.80 -3.35 34.03
CA SER A 276 -13.60 -4.00 34.54
C SER A 276 -12.32 -4.00 33.68
N ASP A 277 -11.37 -3.19 34.14
CA ASP A 277 -9.92 -3.34 33.96
C ASP A 277 -9.45 -4.81 34.05
N SER A 278 -8.75 -5.28 33.00
CA SER A 278 -7.95 -6.50 33.04
C SER A 278 -6.60 -6.25 32.35
N ARG A 279 -5.53 -6.70 33.00
CA ARG A 279 -4.16 -6.21 32.78
C ARG A 279 -3.53 -6.79 31.51
N GLY A 280 -3.65 -6.06 30.40
CA GLY A 280 -2.84 -6.25 29.18
C GLY A 280 -1.66 -5.27 29.09
N PRO A 281 -0.61 -5.54 28.30
CA PRO A 281 0.63 -4.76 28.32
C PRO A 281 0.58 -3.40 27.58
N PHE A 282 -0.60 -2.97 27.11
CA PHE A 282 -0.75 -1.76 26.28
C PHE A 282 -1.51 -0.65 27.03
N ARG A 283 -0.84 0.49 27.26
CA ARG A 283 -1.50 1.75 27.66
C ARG A 283 -1.80 2.58 26.41
N CYS A 284 -3.07 2.75 26.07
CA CYS A 284 -3.51 3.68 25.03
C CYS A 284 -3.73 5.08 25.62
N LEU A 285 -3.23 6.13 24.96
CA LEU A 285 -3.58 7.52 25.26
C LEU A 285 -4.46 8.11 24.16
N THR A 286 -5.64 8.58 24.59
CA THR A 286 -6.52 9.60 23.98
C THR A 286 -6.89 9.53 22.49
N ARG A 287 -8.22 9.42 22.27
CA ARG A 287 -9.06 9.86 21.15
C ARG A 287 -8.35 10.46 19.90
N TRP A 288 -8.65 9.85 18.75
CA TRP A 288 -8.32 10.23 17.35
C TRP A 288 -7.06 9.61 16.69
N SER A 289 -6.24 8.85 17.41
CA SER A 289 -5.39 7.82 16.77
C SER A 289 -4.90 6.77 17.78
N THR A 290 -5.16 5.50 17.51
CA THR A 290 -4.64 4.40 18.35
C THR A 290 -3.27 3.98 17.83
N VAL A 291 -2.20 4.45 18.47
CA VAL A 291 -0.84 3.96 18.21
C VAL A 291 -0.54 2.82 19.17
N CYS A 292 -0.53 1.59 18.66
CA CYS A 292 -0.02 0.43 19.38
C CYS A 292 1.45 0.18 18.98
N VAL A 293 2.30 -0.03 19.99
CA VAL A 293 3.73 -0.34 19.82
C VAL A 293 4.01 -1.69 20.46
N ASP A 294 4.30 -2.69 19.63
CA ASP A 294 4.70 -4.01 20.13
C ASP A 294 6.17 -4.01 20.62
N ARG A 295 6.59 -5.01 21.40
CA ARG A 295 7.92 -5.11 22.04
C ARG A 295 9.11 -5.07 21.07
N LEU A 296 8.87 -5.24 19.77
CA LEU A 296 9.88 -5.17 18.69
C LEU A 296 10.01 -3.77 18.05
N GLY A 297 9.24 -2.77 18.51
CA GLY A 297 9.36 -1.38 18.07
C GLY A 297 8.71 -1.04 16.72
N LEU A 298 8.04 -2.00 16.06
CA LEU A 298 7.22 -1.69 14.89
C LEU A 298 6.02 -0.81 15.28
N ARG A 299 5.83 0.28 14.54
CA ARG A 299 4.64 1.13 14.63
C ARG A 299 3.60 0.61 13.64
N ILE A 300 2.48 0.10 14.16
CA ILE A 300 1.34 -0.33 13.34
C ILE A 300 0.35 0.83 13.27
N PHE A 301 0.13 1.37 12.08
CA PHE A 301 -0.97 2.31 11.81
C PHE A 301 -2.21 1.53 11.37
N LEU A 302 -3.29 1.67 12.14
CA LEU A 302 -4.59 1.11 11.80
C LEU A 302 -5.55 2.26 11.46
N LEU A 303 -5.79 2.47 10.17
CA LEU A 303 -6.85 3.35 9.67
C LEU A 303 -8.16 2.56 9.64
N ILE A 304 -9.03 2.84 10.61
CA ILE A 304 -10.44 2.42 10.58
C ILE A 304 -11.24 3.63 10.10
N PHE A 305 -11.99 3.45 9.00
CA PHE A 305 -13.04 4.36 8.56
C PHE A 305 -14.38 3.95 9.18
#